data_AF-A0A6N9BAD3-F1
#
_entry.id   AF-A0A6N9BAD3-F1
#
_cell.length_a   1.000
_cell.length_b   1.000
_cell.length_c   1.000
_cell.angle_alpha   90.00
_cell.angle_beta   90.00
_cell.angle_gamma   90.00
#
_symmetry.space_group_name_H-M   'P 1'
#
loop_
_entity.id
_entity.type
_entity.pdbx_description
1 polymer ?
#
loop_
_entity_poly.entity_id
_entity_poly.type
_entity_poly.pdbx_seq_one_letter_code
_entity_poly.pdbx_strand_id
1 'polypeptide(L)'
;MFNASRIISVKTGRTRLVIFVKEPIPGTVKTRLAKELGTIDATKWYRNECRKTINRLAKDPRWETYLAVSPDNAGMTSRIWPAQIPRIAQGSGDLGNRMKHVFQQMLPGST
;
A
#
# COMPACT_ATOMS: atom_id res chain seq x y z
N MET A 1 -2.93 16.94 19.20
CA MET A 1 -3.11 15.56 19.67
C MET A 1 -3.98 14.81 18.67
N PHE A 2 -3.38 14.04 17.76
CA PHE A 2 -4.14 13.20 16.82
C PHE A 2 -4.26 11.80 17.42
N ASN A 3 -5.49 11.43 17.78
CA ASN A 3 -5.81 10.19 18.47
C ASN A 3 -5.67 8.99 17.52
N ALA A 4 -4.68 8.14 17.77
CA ALA A 4 -4.33 6.96 16.99
C ALA A 4 -5.18 5.74 17.38
N SER A 5 -6.50 5.87 17.31
CA SER A 5 -7.42 4.75 17.56
C SER A 5 -8.63 4.85 16.64
N ARG A 6 -8.37 4.76 15.34
CA ARG A 6 -9.41 4.32 14.41
C ARG A 6 -9.30 2.80 14.34
N ILE A 7 -10.05 2.17 15.23
CA ILE A 7 -10.36 0.74 15.23
C ILE A 7 -10.59 0.34 13.77
N ILE A 8 -9.75 -0.56 13.25
CA ILE A 8 -9.98 -1.21 11.97
C ILE A 8 -11.28 -1.99 12.17
N SER A 9 -12.41 -1.38 11.81
CA SER A 9 -13.72 -2.03 11.91
C SER A 9 -13.74 -3.13 10.86
N VAL A 10 -13.34 -4.33 11.30
CA VAL A 10 -13.42 -5.54 10.50
C VAL A 10 -14.89 -5.81 10.23
N LYS A 11 -15.35 -5.54 9.00
CA LYS A 11 -16.68 -6.01 8.57
C LYS A 11 -16.59 -7.52 8.35
N THR A 12 -17.28 -8.29 9.20
CA THR A 12 -17.42 -9.73 9.04
C THR A 12 -18.10 -10.05 7.69
N GLY A 13 -17.44 -10.86 6.86
CA GLY A 13 -17.99 -11.37 5.59
C GLY A 13 -17.34 -10.87 4.29
N ARG A 14 -16.38 -9.94 4.31
CA ARG A 14 -15.65 -9.51 3.10
C ARG A 14 -14.22 -10.04 3.06
N THR A 15 -13.79 -10.51 1.89
CA THR A 15 -12.40 -10.93 1.69
C THR A 15 -11.50 -9.71 1.67
N ARG A 16 -10.43 -9.74 2.47
CA ARG A 16 -9.47 -8.63 2.53
C ARG A 16 -8.44 -8.76 1.41
N LEU A 17 -8.20 -7.66 0.71
CA LEU A 17 -7.19 -7.57 -0.34
C LEU A 17 -6.11 -6.57 0.09
N VAL A 18 -4.87 -7.03 0.17
CA VAL A 18 -3.74 -6.16 0.47
C VAL A 18 -2.94 -5.90 -0.78
N ILE A 19 -2.78 -4.64 -1.15
CA ILE A 19 -1.94 -4.21 -2.26
C ILE A 19 -0.62 -3.69 -1.69
N PHE A 20 0.47 -4.41 -1.95
CA PHE A 20 1.81 -3.95 -1.61
C PHE A 20 2.25 -2.87 -2.60
N VAL A 21 2.54 -1.68 -2.08
CA VAL A 21 2.99 -0.53 -2.88
C VAL A 21 4.17 0.16 -2.24
N LYS A 22 5.01 0.75 -3.08
CA LYS A 22 6.11 1.62 -2.67
C LYS A 22 5.79 3.08 -3.02
N GLU A 23 6.14 4.01 -2.15
CA GLU A 23 6.07 5.44 -2.40
C GLU A 23 6.83 5.77 -3.70
N PRO A 24 6.22 6.48 -4.66
CA PRO A 24 6.84 6.78 -5.95
C PRO A 24 7.86 7.91 -5.81
N ILE A 25 8.95 7.63 -5.10
CA ILE A 25 10.11 8.49 -4.98
C ILE A 25 11.02 8.23 -6.19
N PRO A 26 11.35 9.26 -7.00
CA PRO A 26 12.28 9.13 -8.12
C PRO A 26 13.56 8.38 -7.74
N GLY A 27 13.94 7.40 -8.55
CA GLY A 27 15.15 6.58 -8.36
C GLY A 27 14.97 5.39 -7.42
N THR A 28 13.81 5.26 -6.76
CA THR A 28 13.57 4.15 -5.81
C THR A 28 12.58 3.11 -6.32
N VAL A 29 11.85 3.43 -7.38
CA VAL A 29 10.81 2.58 -7.99
C VAL A 29 11.15 2.31 -9.45
N LYS A 30 10.85 1.09 -9.90
CA LYS A 30 11.03 0.65 -11.30
C LYS A 30 12.40 1.04 -11.88
N THR A 31 13.47 0.90 -11.10
CA THR A 31 14.84 1.30 -11.49
C THR A 31 15.34 0.61 -12.75
N ARG A 32 14.88 -0.63 -13.02
CA ARG A 32 15.16 -1.32 -14.28
C ARG A 32 14.51 -0.62 -15.48
N LEU A 33 13.24 -0.21 -15.34
CA LEU A 33 12.53 0.56 -16.37
C LEU A 33 13.13 1.97 -16.54
N ALA A 34 13.60 2.57 -15.46
CA ALA A 34 14.25 3.87 -15.47
C ALA A 34 15.53 3.89 -16.32
N LYS A 35 16.20 2.75 -16.53
CA LYS A 35 17.36 2.66 -17.43
C LYS A 35 17.00 2.91 -18.89
N GLU A 36 15.75 2.66 -19.27
CA GLU A 36 15.26 2.81 -20.64
C GLU A 36 14.46 4.10 -20.82
N LEU A 37 13.60 4.46 -19.85
CA LEU A 37 12.68 5.60 -19.95
C LEU A 37 13.14 6.85 -19.19
N GLY A 38 14.21 6.75 -18.40
CA GLY A 38 14.59 7.78 -17.44
C GLY A 38 13.80 7.73 -16.13
N THR A 39 14.43 8.24 -15.07
CA THR A 39 13.93 8.15 -13.69
C THR A 39 12.56 8.79 -13.50
N ILE A 40 12.35 9.98 -14.10
CA ILE A 40 11.11 10.74 -13.92
C ILE A 40 9.94 10.04 -14.58
N ASP A 41 10.11 9.59 -15.83
CA ASP A 41 9.01 8.98 -16.58
C ASP A 41 8.70 7.57 -16.06
N ALA A 42 9.71 6.80 -15.64
CA ALA A 42 9.48 5.54 -14.92
C ALA A 42 8.68 5.76 -13.62
N THR A 43 8.96 6.83 -12.88
CA THR A 43 8.24 7.17 -11.64
C THR A 43 6.80 7.63 -11.91
N LYS A 44 6.58 8.47 -12.93
CA LYS A 44 5.24 8.88 -13.37
C LYS A 44 4.41 7.69 -13.84
N TRP A 45 5.01 6.83 -14.66
CA TRP A 45 4.38 5.60 -15.13
C TRP A 45 3.96 4.72 -13.95
N TYR A 46 4.88 4.45 -13.02
CA TYR A 46 4.60 3.65 -11.83
C TYR A 46 3.46 4.25 -10.98
N ARG A 47 3.48 5.56 -10.73
CA ARG A 47 2.40 6.26 -10.02
C ARG A 47 1.05 6.07 -10.71
N ASN A 48 1.01 6.20 -12.03
CA ASN A 48 -0.22 6.05 -12.82
C ASN A 48 -0.75 4.62 -12.78
N GLU A 49 0.10 3.61 -12.94
CA GLU A 49 -0.30 2.21 -12.91
C GLU A 49 -0.77 1.75 -11.53
N CYS A 50 -0.10 2.20 -10.46
CA CYS A 50 -0.58 2.00 -9.09
C CYS A 50 -1.95 2.63 -8.90
N ARG A 51 -2.14 3.90 -9.30
CA ARG A 51 -3.42 4.61 -9.16
C ARG A 51 -4.55 3.89 -9.90
N LYS A 52 -4.32 3.44 -11.14
CA LYS A 52 -5.31 2.67 -11.92
C LYS A 52 -5.70 1.37 -11.20
N THR A 53 -4.70 0.61 -10.77
CA THR A 53 -4.88 -0.68 -10.10
C THR A 53 -5.64 -0.53 -8.78
N ILE A 54 -5.20 0.40 -7.93
CA ILE A 54 -5.82 0.70 -6.64
C ILE A 54 -7.26 1.16 -6.83
N ASN A 55 -7.52 2.12 -7.74
CA ASN A 55 -8.87 2.63 -7.97
C ASN A 55 -9.84 1.57 -8.48
N ARG A 56 -9.35 0.64 -9.32
CA ARG A 56 -10.17 -0.48 -9.83
C ARG A 56 -10.56 -1.43 -8.70
N LEU A 57 -9.59 -1.82 -7.87
CA LEU A 57 -9.79 -2.84 -6.83
C LEU A 57 -10.52 -2.29 -5.61
N ALA A 58 -10.24 -1.04 -5.21
CA ALA A 58 -10.88 -0.42 -4.05
C ALA A 58 -12.37 -0.11 -4.26
N LYS A 59 -12.83 -0.01 -5.51
CA LYS A 59 -14.26 0.19 -5.85
C LYS A 59 -15.04 -1.12 -5.96
N ASP A 60 -14.35 -2.26 -6.03
CA ASP A 60 -14.98 -3.56 -6.17
C ASP A 60 -15.52 -4.02 -4.80
N PRO A 61 -16.85 -4.20 -4.64
CA PRO A 61 -17.46 -4.47 -3.35
C PRO A 61 -17.09 -5.84 -2.77
N ARG A 62 -16.50 -6.74 -3.57
CA ARG A 62 -16.01 -8.04 -3.12
C ARG A 62 -14.83 -7.92 -2.16
N TRP A 63 -14.07 -6.82 -2.26
CA TRP A 63 -12.83 -6.63 -1.52
C TRP A 63 -12.97 -5.56 -0.45
N GLU A 64 -12.44 -5.86 0.74
CA GLU A 64 -12.00 -4.84 1.67
C GLU A 64 -10.52 -4.55 1.40
N THR A 65 -10.23 -3.46 0.69
CA THR A 65 -8.88 -3.17 0.17
C THR A 65 -8.03 -2.39 1.18
N TYR A 66 -6.77 -2.79 1.34
CA TYR A 66 -5.75 -2.16 2.17
C TYR A 66 -4.49 -1.91 1.35
N LEU A 67 -3.74 -0.87 1.67
CA LEU A 67 -2.42 -0.62 1.08
C LEU A 67 -1.32 -0.94 2.09
N ALA A 68 -0.47 -1.91 1.77
CA ALA A 68 0.76 -2.16 2.50
C ALA A 68 1.87 -1.29 1.89
N VAL A 69 2.27 -0.23 2.58
CA VAL A 69 3.10 0.84 2.03
C VAL A 69 4.55 0.73 2.48
N SER A 70 5.49 1.13 1.61
CA SER A 70 6.91 1.25 1.94
C SER A 70 7.53 2.46 1.21
N PRO A 71 8.60 3.10 1.70
CA PRO A 71 9.07 3.05 3.09
C PRO A 71 7.97 3.49 4.05
N ASP A 72 7.92 2.92 5.25
CA ASP A 72 6.78 3.01 6.16
C ASP A 72 6.33 4.46 6.41
N ASN A 73 7.23 5.33 6.89
CA ASN A 73 6.88 6.72 7.21
C ASN A 73 6.39 7.51 5.99
N ALA A 74 7.09 7.39 4.86
CA ALA A 74 6.75 8.12 3.63
C ALA A 74 5.41 7.62 3.05
N GLY A 75 5.21 6.31 3.00
CA GLY A 75 3.97 5.71 2.50
C GLY A 75 2.76 5.99 3.39
N MET A 76 2.94 5.95 4.71
CA MET A 76 1.86 6.19 5.68
C MET A 76 1.38 7.65 5.66
N THR A 77 2.26 8.59 5.31
CA THR A 77 1.94 10.03 5.23
C THR A 77 1.70 10.53 3.81
N SER A 78 1.90 9.69 2.79
CA SER A 78 1.78 10.09 1.40
C SER A 78 0.39 10.59 1.04
N ARG A 79 0.36 11.65 0.23
CA ARG A 79 -0.84 12.23 -0.39
C ARG A 79 -1.17 11.62 -1.75
N ILE A 80 -0.29 10.77 -2.26
CA ILE A 80 -0.46 10.13 -3.57
C ILE A 80 -1.47 8.99 -3.49
N TRP A 81 -1.56 8.34 -2.33
CA TRP A 81 -2.51 7.28 -2.08
C TRP A 81 -3.89 7.84 -1.74
N PRO A 82 -5.00 7.22 -2.22
CA PRO A 82 -6.34 7.65 -1.87
C PRO A 82 -6.57 7.60 -0.35
N ALA A 83 -6.97 8.72 0.25
CA ALA A 83 -7.07 8.87 1.71
C ALA A 83 -8.12 7.93 2.36
N GLN A 84 -9.11 7.49 1.58
CA GLN A 84 -10.18 6.60 2.05
C GLN A 84 -9.75 5.13 2.16
N ILE A 85 -8.58 4.75 1.64
CA ILE A 85 -8.10 3.37 1.70
C ILE A 85 -7.18 3.23 2.92
N PRO A 86 -7.44 2.28 3.84
CA PRO A 86 -6.59 2.06 5.00
C PRO A 86 -5.18 1.65 4.58
N ARG A 87 -4.20 2.10 5.35
CA ARG A 87 -2.77 1.88 5.10
C ARG A 87 -2.14 1.13 6.26
N ILE A 88 -1.19 0.26 5.92
CA ILE A 88 -0.42 -0.55 6.86
C ILE A 88 1.06 -0.41 6.46
N ALA A 89 1.93 -0.18 7.44
CA ALA A 89 3.37 -0.23 7.23
C ALA A 89 3.82 -1.65 6.87
N GLN A 90 4.67 -1.81 5.86
CA GLN A 90 5.18 -3.14 5.49
C GLN A 90 6.12 -3.70 6.56
N GLY A 91 6.80 -2.82 7.30
CA GLY A 91 7.83 -3.20 8.26
C GLY A 91 9.19 -3.47 7.60
N SER A 92 10.14 -3.92 8.41
CA SER A 92 11.52 -4.16 8.00
C SER A 92 11.75 -5.60 7.50
N GLY A 93 12.97 -5.86 7.02
CA GLY A 93 13.37 -7.16 6.49
C GLY A 93 13.13 -7.33 4.98
N ASP A 94 13.31 -8.56 4.51
CA ASP A 94 13.03 -8.96 3.14
C ASP A 94 11.52 -9.01 2.83
N LEU A 95 11.17 -9.39 1.60
CA LEU A 95 9.79 -9.47 1.16
C LEU A 95 8.97 -10.48 1.98
N GLY A 96 9.54 -11.63 2.33
CA GLY A 96 8.86 -12.66 3.11
C GLY A 96 8.51 -12.17 4.51
N ASN A 97 9.46 -11.49 5.16
CA ASN A 97 9.24 -10.89 6.48
C ASN A 97 8.12 -9.86 6.47
N ARG A 98 8.11 -8.98 5.45
CA ARG A 98 7.05 -7.97 5.28
C ARG A 98 5.70 -8.59 4.97
N MET A 99 5.65 -9.61 4.12
CA MET A 99 4.42 -10.34 3.82
C MET A 99 3.86 -11.01 5.07
N LYS A 100 4.71 -11.67 5.87
CA LYS A 100 4.32 -12.28 7.15
C LYS A 100 3.79 -11.23 8.12
N HIS A 101 4.48 -10.10 8.27
CA HIS A 101 4.07 -9.02 9.17
C HIS A 101 2.68 -8.48 8.80
N VAL A 102 2.46 -8.15 7.53
CA VAL A 102 1.16 -7.66 7.07
C VAL A 102 0.08 -8.73 7.18
N PHE A 103 0.39 -9.99 6.87
CA PHE A 103 -0.56 -11.09 7.02
C PHE A 103 -1.03 -11.23 8.47
N GLN A 104 -0.12 -11.15 9.45
CA GLN A 104 -0.44 -11.22 10.87
C GLN A 104 -1.36 -10.06 11.32
N GLN A 105 -1.12 -8.83 10.85
CA GLN A 105 -2.00 -7.69 11.13
C GLN A 105 -3.41 -7.84 10.53
N MET A 106 -3.55 -8.70 9.51
CA MET A 106 -4.81 -8.91 8.80
C MET A 106 -5.59 -10.12 9.30
N LEU A 107 -5.04 -10.91 10.23
CA LEU A 107 -5.79 -11.98 10.87
C LEU A 107 -6.89 -11.39 11.78
N PRO A 108 -8.10 -11.98 11.82
CA PRO A 108 -9.09 -11.63 12.83
C PRO A 108 -8.53 -11.90 14.24
N GLY A 109 -8.64 -10.94 15.16
CA GLY A 109 -8.24 -11.11 16.56
C GLY A 109 -6.76 -10.83 16.88
N SER A 110 -6.00 -10.21 15.98
CA SER A 110 -4.58 -9.88 16.20
C SER A 110 -4.33 -8.52 16.89
N THR A 111 -5.25 -8.06 17.75
CA THR A 111 -5.08 -6.85 18.58
C THR A 111 -5.51 -7.11 20.00
#